data_AF-A0A7K2TCX9-F1
#
_entry.id   AF-A0A7K2TCX9-F1
#
_cell.length_a   1.000
_cell.length_b   1.000
_cell.length_c   1.000
_cell.angle_alpha   90.00
_cell.angle_beta   90.00
_cell.angle_gamma   90.00
#
_symmetry.space_group_name_H-M   'P 1'
#
loop_
_entity.id
_entity.type
_entity.pdbx_description
1 polymer ?
#
loop_
_entity_poly.entity_id
_entity_poly.type
_entity_poly.pdbx_seq_one_letter_code
_entity_poly.pdbx_strand_id
1 'polypeptide(L)' 'MCIRVLYAPLDEISDPWDRDRNVITIPPDLRDGFAVRAVRAVLDEIGVRQRSLGARCWCGESIRLAAQ' A
#
# COMPACT_ATOMS: atom_id res chain seq x y z
N MET A 1 -5.13 10.67 -9.88
CA MET A 1 -3.88 10.44 -9.12
C MET A 1 -3.81 8.97 -8.74
N CYS A 2 -2.61 8.38 -8.71
CA CYS A 2 -2.39 6.98 -8.33
C CYS A 2 -1.95 6.89 -6.87
N ILE A 3 -2.26 5.78 -6.19
CA ILE A 3 -1.85 5.52 -4.81
C ILE A 3 -0.33 5.39 -4.73
N ARG A 4 0.27 6.02 -3.72
CA ARG A 4 1.71 5.93 -3.42
C ARG A 4 1.93 5.11 -2.16
N VAL A 5 3.12 4.53 -2.03
CA VAL A 5 3.53 3.79 -0.84
C VAL A 5 4.67 4.54 -0.15
N LEU A 6 4.50 4.80 1.13
CA LEU A 6 5.54 5.32 2.01
C LEU A 6 5.90 4.27 3.07
N TYR A 7 7.04 4.47 3.70
CA TYR A 7 7.56 3.60 4.74
C TYR A 7 7.77 4.41 6.01
N ALA A 8 7.28 3.89 7.13
CA ALA A 8 7.48 4.45 8.46
C ALA A 8 7.54 3.32 9.50
N PRO A 9 8.27 3.50 10.62
CA PRO A 9 8.23 2.55 11.73
C PRO A 9 6.79 2.24 12.17
N LEU A 10 6.52 1.00 12.57
CA LEU A 10 5.16 0.55 12.90
C LEU A 10 4.50 1.39 14.00
N ASP A 11 5.28 1.89 14.96
CA ASP A 11 4.85 2.77 16.05
C ASP A 11 4.48 4.20 15.59
N GLU A 12 4.90 4.61 14.39
CA GLU A 12 4.53 5.88 13.76
C GLU A 12 3.30 5.75 12.84
N ILE A 13 2.84 4.53 12.55
CA ILE A 13 1.68 4.27 11.69
C ILE A 13 0.42 4.16 12.55
N SER A 14 -0.33 5.26 12.64
CA SER A 14 -1.64 5.30 13.30
C SER A 14 -2.80 4.93 12.36
N ASP A 15 -2.75 5.42 11.12
CA ASP A 15 -3.65 5.05 10.02
C ASP A 15 -2.78 4.71 8.79
N PRO A 16 -2.84 3.47 8.28
CA PRO A 16 -2.05 3.09 7.11
C PRO A 16 -2.57 3.73 5.81
N TRP A 17 -3.75 4.36 5.79
CA TRP A 17 -4.31 5.01 4.60
C TRP A 17 -4.56 6.51 4.80
N ASP A 18 -3.75 7.34 4.16
CA ASP A 18 -4.02 8.78 4.04
C ASP A 18 -4.84 9.05 2.76
N ARG A 19 -6.15 9.26 2.95
CA ARG A 19 -7.09 9.56 1.87
C ARG A 19 -6.77 10.87 1.16
N ASP A 20 -6.36 11.90 1.88
CA ASP A 20 -6.17 13.24 1.32
C ASP A 20 -4.93 13.26 0.40
N ARG A 21 -3.91 12.48 0.75
CA ARG A 21 -2.65 12.38 -0.01
C ARG A 21 -2.62 11.19 -0.97
N ASN A 22 -3.58 10.28 -0.87
CA ASN A 22 -3.61 8.99 -1.56
C ASN A 22 -2.34 8.17 -1.30
N VAL A 23 -1.97 8.04 -0.03
CA VAL A 23 -0.75 7.36 0.42
C VAL A 23 -1.11 6.19 1.31
N ILE A 24 -0.52 5.03 1.02
CA ILE A 24 -0.49 3.90 1.94
C ILE A 24 0.87 3.89 2.65
N THR A 25 0.89 3.86 3.97
CA THR A 25 2.13 3.75 4.75
C THR A 25 2.25 2.34 5.31
N ILE A 26 3.39 1.69 5.08
CA ILE A 26 3.67 0.34 5.59
C ILE A 26 5.01 0.31 6.35
N PRO A 27 5.21 -0.65 7.27
CA PRO A 27 6.50 -0.81 7.94
C PRO A 27 7.63 -1.16 6.96
N PRO A 28 8.84 -0.60 7.13
CA PRO A 28 9.98 -0.90 6.27
C PRO A 28 10.45 -2.35 6.43
N ASP A 29 10.35 -2.94 7.61
CA ASP A 29 10.81 -4.31 7.91
C ASP A 29 10.02 -5.42 7.20
N LEU A 30 8.95 -5.08 6.47
CA LEU A 30 8.23 -6.02 5.62
C LEU A 30 9.07 -6.43 4.41
N ARG A 31 9.45 -7.71 4.34
CA ARG A 31 10.03 -8.30 3.11
C ARG A 31 9.04 -8.16 1.95
N ASP A 32 9.54 -8.08 0.71
CA ASP A 32 8.77 -7.75 -0.50
C ASP A 32 7.39 -8.43 -0.62
N GLY A 33 7.31 -9.73 -0.35
CA GLY A 33 6.03 -10.46 -0.39
C GLY A 33 5.02 -10.04 0.68
N PHE A 34 5.48 -9.65 1.87
CA PHE A 34 4.64 -9.12 2.95
C PHE A 34 4.25 -7.67 2.70
N ALA A 35 5.13 -6.85 2.13
CA ALA A 35 4.82 -5.48 1.73
C ALA A 35 3.66 -5.42 0.72
N VAL A 36 3.68 -6.29 -0.31
CA VAL A 36 2.56 -6.42 -1.25
C VAL A 36 1.28 -6.83 -0.53
N ARG A 37 1.34 -7.79 0.39
CA ARG A 37 0.15 -8.24 1.14
C ARG A 37 -0.43 -7.14 2.02
N ALA A 38 0.41 -6.38 2.72
CA ALA A 38 -0.02 -5.26 3.54
C ALA A 38 -0.72 -4.18 2.70
N VAL A 39 -0.12 -3.78 1.58
CA VAL A 39 -0.75 -2.82 0.65
C VAL A 39 -2.07 -3.37 0.11
N ARG A 40 -2.14 -4.65 -0.25
CA ARG A 40 -3.40 -5.26 -0.71
C ARG A 40 -4.48 -5.30 0.37
N ALA A 41 -4.12 -5.50 1.63
CA ALA A 41 -5.08 -5.49 2.74
C ALA A 41 -5.72 -4.11 2.89
N VAL A 42 -4.90 -3.05 2.92
CA VAL A 42 -5.37 -1.67 2.98
C VAL A 42 -6.25 -1.33 1.76
N LEU A 43 -5.86 -1.77 0.56
CA LEU A 43 -6.66 -1.58 -0.66
C LEU A 43 -8.01 -2.27 -0.58
N ASP A 44 -8.09 -3.47 -0.02
CA ASP A 44 -9.34 -4.20 0.13
C ASP A 44 -10.27 -3.52 1.15
N GLU A 45 -9.72 -3.00 2.25
CA GLU A 45 -10.45 -2.23 3.28
C GLU A 45 -11.09 -0.96 2.70
N ILE A 46 -10.43 -0.29 1.75
CA ILE A 46 -10.98 0.89 1.05
C ILE A 46 -11.80 0.53 -0.19
N GLY A 47 -12.10 -0.75 -0.42
CA GLY A 47 -12.98 -1.24 -1.49
C GLY A 47 -12.32 -1.43 -2.86
N VAL A 48 -10.99 -1.36 -2.95
CA VAL A 48 -10.22 -1.54 -4.20
C VAL A 48 -9.76 -3.00 -4.33
N ARG A 49 -10.64 -3.84 -4.89
CA ARG A 49 -10.38 -5.29 -5.07
C ARG A 49 -9.11 -5.61 -5.86
N GLN A 50 -8.27 -6.47 -5.30
CA GLN A 50 -6.99 -6.89 -5.89
C GLN A 50 -7.11 -8.28 -6.54
N ARG A 51 -7.46 -8.32 -7.83
CA ARG A 51 -7.71 -9.58 -8.58
C ARG A 51 -6.46 -10.31 -9.12
N SER A 52 -5.29 -9.68 -9.08
CA SER A 52 -4.07 -10.17 -9.75
C SER A 52 -2.87 -10.19 -8.79
N LEU A 53 -1.74 -10.77 -9.24
CA LEU A 53 -0.45 -10.62 -8.57
C LEU A 53 -0.03 -9.14 -8.52
N GLY A 54 0.65 -8.75 -7.44
CA GLY A 54 1.03 -7.36 -7.16
C GLY A 54 -0.10 -6.55 -6.49
N ALA A 55 0.07 -5.23 -6.44
CA ALA A 55 -0.93 -4.28 -5.97
C ALA A 55 -1.26 -3.30 -7.11
N ARG A 56 -2.55 -3.05 -7.34
CA ARG A 56 -3.05 -2.14 -8.38
C ARG A 56 -3.91 -1.05 -7.75
N CYS A 57 -3.74 0.17 -8.25
CA CYS A 57 -4.57 1.31 -7.90
C CYS A 57 -5.97 1.19 -8.55
N TRP A 58 -6.92 2.02 -8.13
CA TRP A 58 -8.25 2.11 -8.76
C TRP A 58 -8.19 2.44 -10.25
N CYS A 59 -7.13 3.10 -10.73
CA CYS A 59 -6.93 3.38 -12.15
C CYS A 59 -6.46 2.15 -12.95
N GLY A 60 -6.20 1.02 -12.28
CA GLY A 60 -5.70 -0.20 -12.90
C GLY A 60 -4.17 -0.27 -13.05
N GLU A 61 -3.45 0.82 -12.83
CA GLU A 61 -1.98 0.86 -12.83
C GLU A 61 -1.39 0.11 -11.62
N SER A 62 -0.24 -0.51 -11.83
CA SER A 62 0.53 -1.16 -10.76
C SER A 62 1.10 -0.14 -9.78
N ILE A 63 0.84 -0.35 -8.49
CA ILE A 63 1.48 0.41 -7.42
C ILE A 63 2.92 -0.05 -7.31
N ARG A 64 3.86 0.89 -7.44
CA ARG A 64 5.27 0.63 -7.24
C ARG A 64 5.56 0.62 -5.74
N LEU A 65 6.01 -0.53 -5.25
CA LEU A 65 6.74 -0.62 -4.00
C LEU A 65 8.16 -0.20 -4.33
N ALA A 66 8.65 0.88 -3.72
CA ALA A 66 10.07 1.19 -3.83
C ALA A 66 10.84 0.04 -3.17
N ALA A 67 11.86 -0.50 -3.84
CA ALA A 67 12.78 -1.40 -3.17
C ALA A 67 13.45 -0.63 -2.03
N GLN A 68 13.57 -1.27 -0.87
CA GLN A 68 14.32 -0.74 0.27
C GLN A 68 15.80 -0.57 -0.07
#